data_AF-F8GV37-F1
#
_entry.id   AF-F8GV37-F1
#
_cell.length_a   1.000
_cell.length_b   1.000
_cell.length_c   1.000
_cell.angle_alpha   90.00
_cell.angle_beta   90.00
_cell.angle_gamma   90.00
#
_symmetry.space_group_name_H-M   'P 1'
#
loop_
_entity.id
_entity.type
_entity.pdbx_description
1 polymer ?
#
loop_
_entity_poly.entity_id
_entity_poly.type
_entity_poly.pdbx_seq_one_letter_code
_entity_poly.pdbx_strand_id
1 'polypeptide(L)' 'MYFHPFFNTMDVGPIVLEIPPATGGSITGSVDDAWQPAIVDVGPTDMDKGKGGKYTPTATR' A
#
# COMPACT_ATOMS: atom_id res chain seq x y z
N MET A 1 -10.25 -12.25 0.16
CA MET A 1 -10.83 -10.98 0.64
C MET A 1 -10.06 -9.84 -0.01
N TYR A 2 -10.71 -8.72 -0.30
CA TYR A 2 -10.12 -7.62 -1.06
C TYR A 2 -10.42 -6.28 -0.39
N PHE A 3 -9.43 -5.41 -0.33
CA PHE A 3 -9.52 -4.06 0.21
C PHE A 3 -8.99 -3.08 -0.83
N HIS A 4 -9.78 -2.06 -1.16
CA HIS A 4 -9.38 -1.04 -2.14
C HIS A 4 -9.93 0.33 -1.74
N PRO A 5 -9.40 0.91 -0.65
CA PRO A 5 -9.74 2.26 -0.25
C PRO A 5 -9.05 3.30 -1.15
N PHE A 6 -9.73 4.42 -1.38
CA PHE A 6 -9.16 5.58 -2.08
C PHE A 6 -8.96 6.73 -1.09
N PHE A 7 -7.83 7.42 -1.20
CA PHE A 7 -7.49 8.58 -0.37
C PHE A 7 -6.99 9.72 -1.25
N ASN A 8 -7.48 10.94 -1.00
CA ASN A 8 -6.89 12.15 -1.57
C ASN A 8 -5.97 12.80 -0.53
N THR A 9 -4.66 12.59 -0.67
CA THR A 9 -3.64 13.12 0.25
C THR A 9 -3.52 14.64 0.21
N MET A 10 -4.09 15.31 -0.80
CA MET A 10 -4.16 16.77 -0.84
C MET A 10 -5.15 17.34 0.20
N ASP A 11 -6.17 16.57 0.58
CA ASP A 11 -7.20 17.00 1.52
C ASP A 11 -6.84 16.66 2.97
N VAL A 12 -6.12 15.54 3.18
CA VAL A 12 -5.81 14.99 4.51
C VAL A 12 -4.33 15.08 4.89
N GLY A 13 -3.48 15.52 3.97
CA GLY A 13 -2.03 15.51 4.12
C GLY A 13 -1.39 14.12 3.90
N PRO A 14 -0.10 13.96 4.23
CA PRO A 14 0.59 12.67 4.14
C PRO A 14 -0.10 11.60 4.98
N ILE A 15 -0.23 10.40 4.43
CA ILE A 15 -0.81 9.24 5.13
C ILE A 15 0.23 8.13 5.31
N VAL A 16 0.04 7.31 6.33
CA VAL A 16 0.81 6.08 6.54
C VAL A 16 -0.14 4.90 6.38
N LEU A 17 0.15 4.05 5.39
CA LEU A 17 -0.53 2.78 5.20
C LEU A 17 0.23 1.69 5.95
N GLU A 18 -0.42 1.08 6.94
CA GLU A 18 0.14 -0.04 7.69
C GLU A 18 -0.51 -1.35 7.23
N ILE A 19 0.32 -2.27 6.74
CA ILE A 19 -0.10 -3.62 6.36
C ILE A 19 0.41 -4.60 7.42
N PRO A 20 -0.46 -5.36 8.10
CA PRO A 20 -0.02 -6.35 9.07
C PRO A 20 0.63 -7.56 8.35
N PRO A 21 1.47 -8.35 9.06
CA PRO A 21 1.92 -9.64 8.56
C PRO A 21 0.74 -10.56 8.27
N ALA A 22 0.84 -11.37 7.21
CA ALA A 22 -0.19 -12.38 6.92
C ALA A 22 -0.12 -13.52 7.95
N THR A 23 -1.22 -13.77 8.67
CA THR A 23 -1.36 -14.95 9.54
C THR A 23 -1.90 -16.13 8.73
N GLY A 24 -1.06 -16.66 7.84
CA GLY A 24 -1.41 -17.69 6.86
C GLY A 24 -1.86 -17.11 5.51
N GLY A 25 -1.50 -17.80 4.42
CA GLY A 25 -1.72 -17.29 3.06
C GLY A 25 -0.78 -16.13 2.72
N SER A 26 -1.28 -15.19 1.90
CA SER A 26 -0.52 -14.01 1.46
C SER A 26 -1.43 -12.78 1.42
N ILE A 27 -0.90 -11.63 1.85
CA ILE A 27 -1.45 -10.32 1.53
C ILE A 27 -0.63 -9.82 0.35
N THR A 28 -1.26 -9.74 -0.82
CA THR A 28 -0.62 -9.28 -2.06
C THR A 28 -1.45 -8.15 -2.64
N GLY A 29 -0.78 -7.05 -3.00
CA GLY A 29 -1.43 -5.89 -3.59
C GLY A 29 -0.42 -4.86 -4.05
N SER A 30 -0.93 -3.70 -4.44
CA SER A 30 -0.13 -2.55 -4.85
C SER A 30 -0.73 -1.27 -4.25
N VAL A 31 0.11 -0.26 -4.10
CA VAL A 31 -0.31 1.12 -3.88
C VAL A 31 -0.14 1.84 -5.21
N ASP A 32 -1.24 2.30 -5.78
CA ASP A 32 -1.26 2.92 -7.09
C ASP A 32 -1.58 4.42 -6.97
N ASP A 33 -1.19 5.20 -7.99
CA ASP A 33 -1.76 6.54 -8.16
C ASP A 33 -3.15 6.49 -8.82
N ALA A 34 -3.77 7.65 -9.00
CA ALA A 34 -5.14 7.78 -9.55
C ALA A 34 -5.30 7.21 -10.98
N TRP A 35 -4.22 7.05 -11.73
CA TRP A 35 -4.17 6.47 -13.07
C TRP A 35 -3.80 4.99 -13.07
N GLN A 36 -3.72 4.37 -11.89
CA GLN A 36 -3.47 2.94 -11.68
C GLN A 36 -2.08 2.38 -12.07
N PRO A 37 -0.99 3.15 -12.23
CA PRO A 37 0.35 2.58 -12.17
C PRO A 37 0.73 2.31 -10.71
N ALA A 38 1.36 1.16 -10.47
CA ALA A 38 1.90 0.82 -9.16
C ALA A 38 3.07 1.74 -8.79
N ILE A 39 2.97 2.38 -7.62
CA ILE A 39 4.05 3.12 -6.98
C ILE A 39 4.95 2.16 -6.21
N VAL A 40 4.33 1.20 -5.51
CA VAL A 40 5.00 0.15 -4.73
C VAL A 40 4.07 -1.06 -4.61
N ASP A 41 4.64 -2.26 -4.56
CA ASP A 41 3.88 -3.48 -4.32
C ASP A 41 3.87 -3.84 -2.82
N VAL A 42 3.03 -4.81 -2.46
CA VAL A 42 2.89 -5.35 -1.11
C VAL A 42 2.88 -6.85 -1.23
N GLY A 43 3.70 -7.53 -0.42
CA GLY A 43 3.62 -8.97 -0.24
C GLY A 43 4.95 -9.70 -0.36
N PRO A 44 4.90 -11.03 -0.57
CA PRO A 44 6.08 -11.90 -0.44
C PRO A 44 7.25 -11.57 -1.37
N THR A 45 6.96 -10.96 -2.52
CA THR A 45 7.94 -10.63 -3.56
C THR A 45 8.49 -9.21 -3.46
N ASP A 46 7.91 -8.35 -2.61
CA ASP A 46 8.37 -6.96 -2.43
C ASP A 46 9.16 -6.77 -1.12
N MET A 47 9.42 -5.52 -0.76
CA MET A 47 10.29 -5.07 0.32
C MET A 47 9.85 -5.59 1.69
N ASP A 48 8.54 -5.71 1.92
CA ASP A 48 7.99 -6.21 3.18
C ASP A 48 8.13 -7.74 3.31
N LYS A 49 8.35 -8.46 2.20
CA LYS A 49 8.52 -9.92 2.17
C LYS A 49 7.37 -10.66 2.87
N GLY A 50 6.16 -10.11 2.82
CA GLY A 50 4.97 -10.64 3.50
C GLY A 50 5.00 -10.53 5.03
N LYS A 51 5.97 -9.81 5.61
CA LYS A 51 6.07 -9.56 7.05
C LYS A 51 5.29 -8.33 7.50
N GLY A 52 4.58 -7.68 6.59
CA GLY A 52 3.93 -6.41 6.85
C GLY A 52 4.91 -5.25 6.81
N GLY A 53 4.36 -4.05 6.61
CA GLY A 53 5.15 -2.86 6.33
C GLY A 53 4.37 -1.58 6.58
N LYS A 54 5.12 -0.48 6.66
CA LYS A 54 4.57 0.88 6.67
C LYS A 54 4.99 1.57 5.39
N TYR A 55 4.02 2.13 4.69
CA TYR A 55 4.20 2.82 3.43
C TYR A 55 3.72 4.26 3.59
N THR A 56 4.46 5.22 3.06
CA THR A 56 4.12 6.64 3.14
C THR A 56 4.00 7.22 1.73
N PRO A 57 2.86 7.01 1.04
CA PRO A 57 2.65 7.56 -0.29
C PRO A 57 2.64 9.08 -0.19
N THR A 58 3.50 9.73 -0.96
CA THR A 58 3.58 11.19 -1.01
C THR A 58 3.04 11.64 -2.35
N ALA A 59 2.11 12.61 -2.34
CA ALA A 59 1.69 13.26 -3.58
C ALA A 59 2.89 14.01 -4.17
N THR A 60 3.35 13.59 -5.34
CA THR A 60 4.22 14.42 -6.18
C THR A 60 3.34 15.37 -6.98
N ARG A 61 3.62 16.67 -6.84
CA ARG A 61 2.89 17.76 -7.51
C ARG A 61 2.97 17.67 -9.03
#